data_AF-M7XK66-F1
#
_entry.id   AF-M7XK66-F1
#
_cell.length_a   1.000
_cell.length_b   1.000
_cell.length_c   1.000
_cell.angle_alpha   90.00
_cell.angle_beta   90.00
_cell.angle_gamma   90.00
#
_symmetry.space_group_name_H-M   'P 1'
#
loop_
_entity.id
_entity.type
_entity.pdbx_description
1 polymer ?
#
loop_
_entity_poly.entity_id
_entity_poly.type
_entity_poly.pdbx_seq_one_letter_code
_entity_poly.pdbx_strand_id
1 'polypeptide(L)'
;MTLDLSDPAISTAYEALLSAEGAGVDWLILGYGGAQNKLALLAKGSGGLEELRGRLVAGEVLYGLLKVEGRTLLWSQVPHEVGGVKRARALVHARTVANYFSHYSSLTFASPADLEPSVVSIRLFHQTPSAHASPAIQQLPSPRSQQHSPEPAAGRRPSVPEASYASESANGDPRARSATPTRGLFGVPTLSTHPPHTAVPPRTEHTTPAASPSSGYPAHLAHPASAPAQAAPHPLSEVASIPTASSPRTTRNLPPPQNSLSVPPASPPTFASSPASSPGLFESAAAAMLVASPSDSSIVLSAQEVPTDVAEEEQSMRRAPPPSAATTVPETHLPVSDIQSRTEALQMSDGDAHEKEAAVLEEPLRTAEEEAEDRRLIEEELERRRVEEEEARRRAAEEEEELRAQEEERLRLEAEAERVRQEEERRLAEEARIAEEERRAEEQRLADEAERLRLEEEERTRKAEEEMRLLIERQRLEKQLREEEEARQREQARLREIEERKQRLVQARDSGGVMLSGTVNVQGGGSMLWKRRFFQVRGSGLELFKGEADADQPLDTVAGDHIVKITDNPEEALVPHSFKLTLRDDDEYLFYYNTEEEKSRLVEALNCAMRR
;
A
#
# COMPACT_ATOMS: atom_id res chain seq x y z
N MET A 1 -33.23 -7.37 16.37
CA MET A 1 -31.95 -7.96 16.80
C MET A 1 -31.01 -6.81 17.14
N THR A 2 -30.89 -6.46 18.41
CA THR A 2 -29.92 -5.49 18.90
C THR A 2 -28.64 -6.22 19.30
N LEU A 3 -27.49 -5.66 18.96
CA LEU A 3 -26.19 -6.13 19.40
C LEU A 3 -25.82 -5.42 20.71
N ASP A 4 -25.43 -6.19 21.72
CA ASP A 4 -24.88 -5.65 22.98
C ASP A 4 -23.36 -5.42 22.83
N LEU A 5 -22.97 -4.17 23.07
CA LEU A 5 -21.58 -3.69 23.09
C LEU A 5 -21.21 -3.10 24.47
N SER A 6 -22.05 -3.30 25.50
CA SER A 6 -21.93 -2.67 26.83
C SER A 6 -20.83 -3.26 27.72
N ASP A 7 -19.83 -3.90 27.14
CA ASP A 7 -18.66 -4.43 27.85
C ASP A 7 -17.62 -3.30 28.02
N PRO A 8 -17.33 -2.83 29.26
CA PRO A 8 -16.40 -1.72 29.47
C PRO A 8 -14.98 -2.02 28.98
N ALA A 9 -14.58 -3.30 28.87
CA ALA A 9 -13.29 -3.67 28.29
C ALA A 9 -13.16 -3.24 26.82
N ILE A 10 -14.28 -3.18 26.08
CA ILE A 10 -14.31 -2.72 24.68
C ILE A 10 -14.02 -1.21 24.62
N SER A 11 -14.70 -0.40 25.44
CA SER A 11 -14.46 1.05 25.51
C SER A 11 -13.01 1.37 25.87
N THR A 12 -12.48 0.76 26.94
CA THR A 12 -11.10 0.99 27.37
C THR A 12 -10.06 0.49 26.36
N ALA A 13 -10.35 -0.55 25.57
CA ALA A 13 -9.48 -0.98 24.47
C ALA A 13 -9.53 -0.02 23.28
N TYR A 14 -10.69 0.55 22.96
CA TYR A 14 -10.87 1.51 21.89
C TYR A 14 -10.28 2.90 22.22
N GLU A 15 -10.45 3.37 23.45
CA GLU A 15 -9.79 4.60 23.95
C GLU A 15 -8.25 4.48 23.91
N ALA A 16 -7.71 3.33 24.32
CA ALA A 16 -6.28 3.04 24.21
C ALA A 16 -5.80 3.02 22.75
N LEU A 17 -6.62 2.52 21.81
CA LEU A 17 -6.32 2.53 20.38
C LEU A 17 -6.43 3.94 19.77
N LEU A 18 -7.35 4.79 20.25
CA LEU A 18 -7.45 6.18 19.80
C LEU A 18 -6.34 7.09 20.33
N SER A 19 -5.77 6.82 21.51
CA SER A 19 -4.69 7.64 22.08
C SER A 19 -3.54 7.85 21.10
N ALA A 20 -3.07 9.09 20.97
CA ALA A 20 -1.87 9.42 20.20
C ALA A 20 -0.58 9.13 20.99
N GLU A 21 -0.65 9.14 22.32
CA GLU A 21 0.50 8.97 23.20
C GLU A 21 0.51 7.57 23.84
N GLY A 22 1.61 6.85 23.65
CA GLY A 22 2.16 5.81 24.53
C GLY A 22 1.36 4.52 24.79
N ALA A 23 0.08 4.45 24.42
CA ALA A 23 -0.83 3.39 24.91
C ALA A 23 -0.53 1.97 24.40
N GLY A 24 0.26 1.81 23.32
CA GLY A 24 0.72 0.51 22.84
C GLY A 24 -0.41 -0.46 22.45
N VAL A 25 -1.47 0.03 21.80
CA VAL A 25 -2.55 -0.79 21.27
C VAL A 25 -2.86 -0.35 19.85
N ASP A 26 -2.41 -1.15 18.88
CA ASP A 26 -2.68 -0.91 17.46
C ASP A 26 -3.89 -1.71 16.99
N TRP A 27 -4.22 -2.82 17.64
CA TRP A 27 -5.32 -3.68 17.21
C TRP A 27 -6.12 -4.25 18.38
N LEU A 28 -7.40 -4.56 18.11
CA LEU A 28 -8.30 -5.26 19.03
C LEU A 28 -9.15 -6.28 18.26
N ILE A 29 -9.47 -7.41 18.90
CA ILE A 29 -10.36 -8.47 18.40
C ILE A 29 -11.57 -8.55 19.32
N LEU A 30 -12.76 -8.49 18.72
CA LEU A 30 -14.07 -8.71 19.34
C LEU A 30 -14.68 -10.00 18.80
N GLY A 31 -15.30 -10.78 19.69
CA GLY A 31 -16.00 -12.00 19.33
C GLY A 31 -17.18 -12.29 20.24
N TYR A 32 -17.94 -13.32 19.88
CA TYR A 32 -19.25 -13.59 20.51
C TYR A 32 -19.18 -14.28 21.88
N GLY A 33 -18.04 -14.86 22.28
CA GLY A 33 -17.84 -15.40 23.64
C GLY A 33 -18.87 -16.45 24.09
N GLY A 34 -19.53 -17.13 23.15
CA GLY A 34 -20.66 -18.05 23.41
C GLY A 34 -22.06 -17.43 23.39
N ALA A 35 -22.21 -16.11 23.40
CA ALA A 35 -23.49 -15.39 23.37
C ALA A 35 -23.87 -14.93 21.94
N GLN A 36 -25.10 -15.18 21.49
CA GLN A 36 -25.46 -14.93 20.08
C GLN A 36 -25.52 -13.45 19.65
N ASN A 37 -25.73 -12.53 20.60
CA ASN A 37 -26.01 -11.11 20.35
C ASN A 37 -25.17 -10.16 21.23
N LYS A 38 -24.13 -10.64 21.90
CA LYS A 38 -23.20 -9.81 22.69
C LYS A 38 -21.78 -10.00 22.15
N LEU A 39 -21.02 -8.92 22.03
CA LEU A 39 -19.57 -9.02 21.83
C LEU A 39 -18.84 -8.82 23.16
N ALA A 40 -17.69 -9.46 23.26
CA ALA A 40 -16.69 -9.24 24.31
C ALA A 40 -15.31 -9.02 23.65
N LEU A 41 -14.42 -8.33 24.36
CA LEU A 41 -13.01 -8.22 23.95
C LEU A 41 -12.32 -9.60 24.10
N LEU A 42 -11.84 -10.17 22.99
CA LEU A 42 -11.07 -11.42 23.00
C LEU A 42 -9.57 -11.17 23.16
N ALA A 43 -9.03 -10.16 22.48
CA ALA A 43 -7.62 -9.81 22.54
C ALA A 43 -7.38 -8.36 22.08
N LYS A 44 -6.21 -7.82 22.44
CA LYS A 44 -5.63 -6.59 21.91
C LYS A 44 -4.10 -6.68 21.93
N GLY A 45 -3.40 -5.90 21.11
CA GLY A 45 -1.94 -5.95 21.02
C GLY A 45 -1.31 -4.79 20.24
N SER A 46 0.02 -4.87 20.07
CA SER A 46 0.90 -3.79 19.59
C SER A 46 1.87 -4.23 18.48
N GLY A 47 1.77 -5.47 18.00
CA GLY A 47 2.57 -5.98 16.88
C GLY A 47 1.91 -5.72 15.52
N GLY A 48 1.12 -4.65 15.40
CA GLY A 48 0.41 -4.26 14.18
C GLY A 48 -0.40 -5.40 13.54
N LEU A 49 -0.34 -5.48 12.21
CA LEU A 49 -1.12 -6.44 11.42
C LEU A 49 -0.65 -7.90 11.60
N GLU A 50 0.65 -8.17 11.68
CA GLU A 50 1.15 -9.55 11.71
C GLU A 50 0.83 -10.25 13.04
N GLU A 51 0.90 -9.53 14.17
CA GLU A 51 0.42 -10.08 15.45
C GLU A 51 -1.10 -10.30 15.44
N LEU A 52 -1.87 -9.37 14.85
CA LEU A 52 -3.31 -9.52 14.67
C LEU A 52 -3.65 -10.79 13.88
N ARG A 53 -3.02 -11.00 12.71
CA ARG A 53 -3.21 -12.20 11.86
C ARG A 53 -2.94 -13.48 12.65
N GLY A 54 -1.86 -13.51 13.43
CA GLY A 54 -1.49 -14.64 14.29
C GLY A 54 -2.50 -14.98 15.40
N ARG A 55 -3.46 -14.09 15.71
CA ARG A 55 -4.51 -14.33 16.72
C ARG A 55 -5.93 -14.50 16.12
N LEU A 56 -6.08 -14.48 14.80
CA LEU A 56 -7.38 -14.72 14.15
C LEU A 56 -7.71 -16.22 14.09
N VAL A 57 -8.85 -16.61 14.67
CA VAL A 57 -9.34 -18.00 14.64
C VAL A 57 -10.21 -18.22 13.41
N ALA A 58 -9.82 -19.15 12.53
CA ALA A 58 -10.63 -19.54 11.37
C ALA A 58 -11.96 -20.20 11.79
N GLY A 59 -13.01 -20.09 10.96
CA GLY A 59 -14.35 -20.63 11.24
C GLY A 59 -15.21 -19.79 12.21
N GLU A 60 -14.61 -18.93 13.02
CA GLU A 60 -15.30 -17.99 13.91
C GLU A 60 -15.71 -16.67 13.21
N VAL A 61 -16.76 -16.03 13.71
CA VAL A 61 -17.17 -14.69 13.26
C VAL A 61 -16.57 -13.66 14.22
N LEU A 62 -15.64 -12.85 13.72
CA LEU A 62 -14.83 -11.91 14.49
C LEU A 62 -14.95 -10.50 13.89
N TYR A 63 -14.77 -9.48 14.71
CA TYR A 63 -14.67 -8.08 14.30
C TYR A 63 -13.50 -7.43 15.01
N GLY A 64 -13.05 -6.28 14.52
CA GLY A 64 -12.09 -5.49 15.27
C GLY A 64 -11.66 -4.23 14.56
N LEU A 65 -10.68 -3.57 15.19
CA LEU A 65 -9.99 -2.42 14.63
C LEU A 65 -8.50 -2.75 14.48
N LEU A 66 -7.89 -2.08 13.51
CA LEU A 66 -6.45 -2.03 13.28
C LEU A 66 -6.06 -0.58 12.97
N LYS A 67 -5.08 -0.05 13.67
CA LYS A 67 -4.48 1.28 13.48
C LYS A 67 -3.20 1.11 12.67
N VAL A 68 -3.06 1.85 11.59
CA VAL A 68 -1.83 1.91 10.78
C VAL A 68 -1.59 3.37 10.43
N GLU A 69 -0.41 3.89 10.80
CA GLU A 69 0.00 5.30 10.54
C GLU A 69 -1.09 6.33 10.94
N GLY A 70 -1.70 6.12 12.10
CA GLY A 70 -2.77 6.97 12.64
C GLY A 70 -4.16 6.78 12.03
N ARG A 71 -4.32 5.98 10.96
CA ARG A 71 -5.62 5.67 10.33
C ARG A 71 -6.20 4.38 10.91
N THR A 72 -7.51 4.36 11.19
CA THR A 72 -8.21 3.20 11.76
C THR A 72 -8.99 2.42 10.69
N LEU A 73 -8.60 1.17 10.44
CA LEU A 73 -9.34 0.19 9.65
C LEU A 73 -10.28 -0.59 10.56
N LEU A 74 -11.58 -0.56 10.27
CA LEU A 74 -12.52 -1.55 10.81
C LEU A 74 -12.44 -2.82 9.98
N TRP A 75 -12.39 -3.98 10.61
CA TRP A 75 -12.38 -5.27 9.90
C TRP A 75 -13.41 -6.25 10.46
N SER A 76 -13.90 -7.14 9.60
CA SER A 76 -14.87 -8.19 9.94
C SER A 76 -14.59 -9.51 9.23
N GLN A 77 -14.36 -10.56 10.01
CA GLN A 77 -14.18 -11.93 9.51
C GLN A 77 -15.54 -12.64 9.51
N VAL A 78 -16.00 -13.09 8.35
CA VAL A 78 -17.27 -13.80 8.17
C VAL A 78 -17.06 -15.06 7.30
N PRO A 79 -16.63 -16.19 7.91
CA PRO A 79 -16.20 -17.38 7.16
C PRO A 79 -17.28 -18.01 6.29
N HIS A 80 -16.88 -18.65 5.20
CA HIS A 80 -17.81 -19.32 4.28
C HIS A 80 -18.41 -20.61 4.83
N GLU A 81 -17.87 -21.15 5.92
CA GLU A 81 -18.40 -22.31 6.65
C GLU A 81 -19.63 -21.97 7.50
N VAL A 82 -19.83 -20.71 7.89
CA VAL A 82 -21.01 -20.35 8.70
C VAL A 82 -22.27 -20.32 7.83
N GLY A 83 -23.27 -21.08 8.26
CA GLY A 83 -24.56 -21.19 7.57
C GLY A 83 -25.26 -19.84 7.38
N GLY A 84 -26.03 -19.71 6.28
CA GLY A 84 -26.51 -18.42 5.76
C GLY A 84 -27.21 -17.52 6.79
N VAL A 85 -27.96 -18.07 7.73
CA VAL A 85 -28.62 -17.28 8.81
C VAL A 85 -27.61 -16.67 9.78
N LYS A 86 -26.54 -17.40 10.16
CA LYS A 86 -25.45 -16.88 11.00
C LYS A 86 -24.65 -15.82 10.23
N ARG A 87 -24.41 -16.04 8.93
CA ARG A 87 -23.76 -15.07 8.02
C ARG A 87 -24.54 -13.77 7.87
N ALA A 88 -25.84 -13.85 7.62
CA ALA A 88 -26.71 -12.69 7.50
C ALA A 88 -26.77 -11.89 8.81
N ARG A 89 -26.88 -12.57 9.96
CA ARG A 89 -26.82 -11.91 11.28
C ARG A 89 -25.46 -11.24 11.50
N ALA A 90 -24.35 -11.89 11.14
CA ALA A 90 -23.01 -11.31 11.24
C ALA A 90 -22.87 -10.01 10.43
N LEU A 91 -23.34 -9.98 9.19
CA LEU A 91 -23.28 -8.78 8.34
C LEU A 91 -24.20 -7.64 8.85
N VAL A 92 -25.32 -7.95 9.49
CA VAL A 92 -26.14 -6.94 10.20
C VAL A 92 -25.40 -6.40 11.42
N HIS A 93 -24.82 -7.29 12.24
CA HIS A 93 -24.05 -6.89 13.42
C HIS A 93 -22.78 -6.10 13.05
N ALA A 94 -22.12 -6.41 11.93
CA ALA A 94 -20.99 -5.64 11.39
C ALA A 94 -21.34 -4.16 11.18
N ARG A 95 -22.55 -3.86 10.71
CA ARG A 95 -23.03 -2.47 10.55
C ARG A 95 -23.25 -1.77 11.90
N THR A 96 -23.73 -2.50 12.92
CA THR A 96 -23.86 -1.96 14.28
C THR A 96 -22.49 -1.66 14.90
N VAL A 97 -21.51 -2.54 14.69
CA VAL A 97 -20.10 -2.33 15.10
C VAL A 97 -19.49 -1.14 14.36
N ALA A 98 -19.70 -1.03 13.04
CA ALA A 98 -19.23 0.10 12.23
C ALA A 98 -19.81 1.44 12.67
N ASN A 99 -21.09 1.48 13.08
CA ASN A 99 -21.72 2.71 13.59
C ASN A 99 -21.27 3.07 15.02
N TYR A 100 -20.63 2.15 15.75
CA TYR A 100 -20.16 2.38 17.13
C TYR A 100 -18.72 2.91 17.17
N PHE A 101 -17.86 2.48 16.24
CA PHE A 101 -16.45 2.88 16.18
C PHE A 101 -16.16 3.87 15.06
N SER A 102 -15.40 4.93 15.36
CA SER A 102 -14.86 5.85 14.37
C SER A 102 -13.75 5.17 13.56
N HIS A 103 -14.00 4.98 12.27
CA HIS A 103 -13.11 4.26 11.36
C HIS A 103 -12.96 4.99 10.02
N TYR A 104 -11.77 4.97 9.45
CA TYR A 104 -11.43 5.59 8.17
C TYR A 104 -11.95 4.76 6.98
N SER A 105 -11.87 3.43 7.11
CA SER A 105 -12.24 2.46 6.07
C SER A 105 -12.74 1.17 6.73
N SER A 106 -13.48 0.36 5.99
CA SER A 106 -13.97 -0.94 6.46
C SER A 106 -13.66 -2.08 5.48
N LEU A 107 -13.35 -3.26 6.01
CA LEU A 107 -12.98 -4.45 5.25
C LEU A 107 -13.73 -5.68 5.77
N THR A 108 -14.27 -6.49 4.87
CA THR A 108 -14.90 -7.79 5.20
C THR A 108 -14.20 -8.90 4.43
N PHE A 109 -13.83 -9.96 5.14
CA PHE A 109 -13.10 -11.10 4.59
C PHE A 109 -13.62 -12.44 5.14
N ALA A 110 -13.20 -13.57 4.57
CA ALA A 110 -13.67 -14.90 4.94
C ALA A 110 -12.58 -15.75 5.63
N SER A 111 -11.32 -15.55 5.25
CA SER A 111 -10.14 -16.24 5.79
C SER A 111 -9.14 -15.22 6.36
N PRO A 112 -8.42 -15.52 7.46
CA PRO A 112 -7.32 -14.66 7.93
C PRO A 112 -6.16 -14.53 6.93
N ALA A 113 -6.11 -15.39 5.90
CA ALA A 113 -5.21 -15.24 4.77
C ALA A 113 -5.58 -14.06 3.85
N ASP A 114 -6.86 -13.67 3.77
CA ASP A 114 -7.34 -12.57 2.92
C ASP A 114 -6.86 -11.19 3.42
N LEU A 115 -6.47 -11.10 4.70
CA LEU A 115 -6.04 -9.87 5.38
C LEU A 115 -4.54 -9.62 5.13
N GLU A 116 -4.15 -9.46 3.87
CA GLU A 116 -2.76 -9.16 3.49
C GLU A 116 -2.41 -7.67 3.73
N PRO A 117 -1.14 -7.34 4.08
CA PRO A 117 -0.68 -5.97 4.27
C PRO A 117 -0.93 -5.07 3.05
N SER A 118 -0.79 -5.60 1.84
CA SER A 118 -1.07 -4.88 0.60
C SER A 118 -2.54 -4.45 0.49
N VAL A 119 -3.48 -5.32 0.89
CA VAL A 119 -4.92 -5.01 0.89
C VAL A 119 -5.23 -3.94 1.94
N VAL A 120 -4.64 -4.03 3.13
CA VAL A 120 -4.77 -3.03 4.19
C VAL A 120 -4.25 -1.67 3.74
N SER A 121 -3.04 -1.61 3.18
CA SER A 121 -2.45 -0.35 2.72
C SER A 121 -3.21 0.27 1.54
N ILE A 122 -3.67 -0.54 0.57
CA ILE A 122 -4.54 -0.04 -0.52
C ILE A 122 -5.85 0.54 0.03
N ARG A 123 -6.44 -0.08 1.06
CA ARG A 123 -7.69 0.38 1.69
C ARG A 123 -7.54 1.60 2.62
N LEU A 124 -6.36 1.84 3.17
CA LEU A 124 -6.08 2.96 4.08
C LEU A 124 -5.44 4.17 3.41
N PHE A 125 -4.62 3.98 2.36
CA PHE A 125 -3.82 5.05 1.76
C PHE A 125 -4.18 5.38 0.31
N HIS A 126 -4.67 4.40 -0.48
CA HIS A 126 -5.04 4.61 -1.89
C HIS A 126 -6.55 4.85 -2.13
N GLN A 127 -7.37 4.83 -1.08
CA GLN A 127 -8.79 5.20 -1.16
C GLN A 127 -9.05 6.46 -0.35
N THR A 128 -9.64 7.47 -1.00
CA THR A 128 -10.19 8.65 -0.33
C THR A 128 -11.30 8.22 0.64
N PRO A 129 -11.52 8.95 1.76
CA PRO A 129 -12.42 8.50 2.82
C PRO A 129 -13.87 8.43 2.33
N SER A 130 -14.32 7.21 2.03
CA SER A 130 -15.67 6.95 1.55
C SER A 130 -16.65 6.90 2.71
N ALA A 131 -17.24 8.06 3.02
CA ALA A 131 -18.45 8.10 3.82
C ALA A 131 -19.54 7.23 3.14
N HIS A 132 -20.08 6.28 3.89
CA HIS A 132 -21.17 5.38 3.49
C HIS A 132 -20.87 4.40 2.34
N ALA A 133 -19.97 3.45 2.58
CA ALA A 133 -19.89 2.21 1.80
C ALA A 133 -21.13 1.31 1.99
N SER A 134 -22.24 1.67 1.35
CA SER A 134 -23.29 0.73 0.93
C SER A 134 -23.38 0.74 -0.60
N PRO A 135 -23.65 -0.40 -1.26
CA PRO A 135 -23.60 -0.48 -2.71
C PRO A 135 -24.71 0.38 -3.32
N ALA A 136 -24.32 1.44 -4.04
CA ALA A 136 -25.24 2.28 -4.78
C ALA A 136 -25.82 1.49 -5.97
N ILE A 137 -27.10 1.14 -5.87
CA ILE A 137 -27.90 0.78 -7.05
C ILE A 137 -27.95 2.01 -7.95
N GLN A 138 -27.69 1.83 -9.25
CA GLN A 138 -27.68 2.91 -10.22
C GLN A 138 -29.08 3.52 -10.35
N GLN A 139 -29.19 4.84 -10.17
CA GLN A 139 -30.33 5.63 -10.62
C GLN A 139 -29.83 6.82 -11.45
N LEU A 140 -29.91 6.68 -12.77
CA LEU A 140 -30.00 7.83 -13.67
C LEU A 140 -31.45 8.40 -13.61
N PRO A 141 -31.69 9.63 -14.10
CA PRO A 141 -32.65 10.53 -13.46
C PRO A 141 -34.05 10.50 -14.08
N SER A 142 -34.99 11.19 -13.44
CA SER A 142 -36.27 11.56 -14.03
C SER A 142 -36.67 13.01 -13.67
N PRO A 143 -37.50 13.69 -14.49
CA PRO A 143 -37.46 15.15 -14.58
C PRO A 143 -38.70 15.88 -14.06
N ARG A 144 -38.54 17.19 -13.78
CA ARG A 144 -39.57 18.19 -13.39
C ARG A 144 -40.20 17.93 -12.00
N SER A 145 -40.57 18.95 -11.22
CA SER A 145 -41.07 20.28 -11.62
C SER A 145 -40.49 21.44 -10.80
N GLN A 146 -40.61 22.65 -11.35
CA GLN A 146 -40.41 23.91 -10.64
C GLN A 146 -41.63 24.21 -9.75
N GLN A 147 -41.42 24.58 -8.49
CA GLN A 147 -42.33 25.43 -7.73
C GLN A 147 -41.51 26.45 -6.92
N HIS A 148 -41.90 27.73 -7.01
CA HIS A 148 -41.20 28.84 -6.37
C HIS A 148 -41.93 29.28 -5.09
N SER A 149 -41.25 29.16 -3.94
CA SER A 149 -41.22 30.17 -2.85
C SER A 149 -42.56 30.54 -2.17
N PRO A 150 -42.60 31.47 -1.19
CA PRO A 150 -41.52 32.03 -0.35
C PRO A 150 -41.74 31.87 1.18
N GLU A 151 -40.73 32.21 1.97
CA GLU A 151 -40.90 32.79 3.32
C GLU A 151 -40.45 34.27 3.32
N PRO A 152 -40.86 35.11 4.31
CA PRO A 152 -40.90 36.56 4.14
C PRO A 152 -39.70 37.34 4.69
N ALA A 153 -39.42 38.50 4.09
CA ALA A 153 -38.64 39.59 4.69
C ALA A 153 -39.33 40.94 4.41
N ALA A 154 -39.28 41.88 5.37
CA ALA A 154 -40.09 43.09 5.37
C ALA A 154 -39.47 44.28 4.62
N GLY A 155 -40.30 45.14 3.99
CA GLY A 155 -39.80 46.40 3.41
C GLY A 155 -40.81 47.32 2.72
N ARG A 156 -41.33 48.32 3.46
CA ARG A 156 -41.82 49.65 2.98
C ARG A 156 -43.04 49.77 2.02
N ARG A 157 -44.08 50.39 2.58
CA ARG A 157 -45.11 51.26 1.95
C ARG A 157 -44.49 52.51 1.26
N PRO A 158 -45.25 53.41 0.56
CA PRO A 158 -46.70 53.37 0.21
C PRO A 158 -47.03 53.74 -1.27
N SER A 159 -48.29 53.55 -1.73
CA SER A 159 -49.20 54.59 -2.31
C SER A 159 -50.52 54.00 -2.87
N VAL A 160 -51.51 54.88 -3.13
CA VAL A 160 -52.93 54.68 -3.52
C VAL A 160 -53.25 55.85 -4.51
N PRO A 161 -54.15 55.83 -5.54
CA PRO A 161 -55.48 55.19 -5.70
C PRO A 161 -55.62 54.33 -7.01
N GLU A 162 -56.76 53.98 -7.64
CA GLU A 162 -58.13 54.54 -7.67
C GLU A 162 -59.23 53.56 -8.22
N ALA A 163 -60.52 53.87 -8.00
CA ALA A 163 -61.75 53.48 -8.75
C ALA A 163 -61.98 51.99 -9.17
N SER A 164 -62.86 51.21 -8.52
CA SER A 164 -64.33 51.03 -8.78
C SER A 164 -64.68 50.17 -10.04
N TYR A 165 -65.86 49.54 -10.24
CA TYR A 165 -67.26 49.77 -9.80
C TYR A 165 -68.06 48.43 -9.71
N ALA A 166 -69.31 48.49 -9.20
CA ALA A 166 -70.50 47.59 -9.33
C ALA A 166 -70.36 46.06 -9.58
N SER A 167 -71.03 45.10 -8.92
CA SER A 167 -72.37 44.97 -8.26
C SER A 167 -73.53 44.49 -9.15
N GLU A 168 -73.93 43.20 -9.00
CA GLU A 168 -75.29 42.59 -9.02
C GLU A 168 -75.12 41.12 -8.54
N SER A 169 -75.88 40.49 -7.63
CA SER A 169 -77.34 40.27 -7.47
C SER A 169 -77.92 39.19 -8.42
N ALA A 170 -78.77 38.23 -8.00
CA ALA A 170 -79.22 37.80 -6.66
C ALA A 170 -79.93 36.41 -6.70
N ASN A 171 -80.35 35.90 -5.52
CA ASN A 171 -81.27 34.76 -5.26
C ASN A 171 -80.70 33.32 -5.46
N GLY A 172 -81.10 32.31 -4.67
CA GLY A 172 -82.07 32.28 -3.54
C GLY A 172 -81.99 30.99 -2.69
N ASP A 173 -82.74 30.94 -1.58
CA ASP A 173 -82.59 30.00 -0.44
C ASP A 173 -83.99 29.63 0.17
N PRO A 174 -84.16 29.01 1.36
CA PRO A 174 -83.86 27.63 1.83
C PRO A 174 -85.11 26.76 2.18
N ARG A 175 -84.91 25.45 2.48
CA ARG A 175 -85.63 24.59 3.47
C ARG A 175 -85.06 23.14 3.44
N ALA A 176 -85.01 22.29 4.47
CA ALA A 176 -85.28 22.34 5.93
C ALA A 176 -84.48 21.18 6.63
N ARG A 177 -83.83 21.32 7.81
CA ARG A 177 -84.28 21.00 9.21
C ARG A 177 -84.97 19.61 9.40
N SER A 178 -84.72 18.78 10.44
CA SER A 178 -83.75 18.77 11.58
C SER A 178 -83.72 17.42 12.38
N ALA A 179 -82.58 17.09 13.01
CA ALA A 179 -82.32 16.43 14.32
C ALA A 179 -83.22 15.30 14.97
N THR A 180 -82.60 14.11 15.18
CA THR A 180 -82.34 13.30 16.44
C THR A 180 -83.14 13.51 17.78
N PRO A 181 -83.07 12.60 18.80
CA PRO A 181 -83.18 11.11 18.88
C PRO A 181 -83.96 10.57 20.16
N THR A 182 -83.78 9.28 20.55
CA THR A 182 -83.76 8.67 21.95
C THR A 182 -84.86 7.65 22.43
N ARG A 183 -84.40 6.49 22.99
CA ARG A 183 -84.87 5.72 24.20
C ARG A 183 -85.66 4.38 24.09
N GLY A 184 -85.20 3.37 24.86
CA GLY A 184 -85.92 2.16 25.36
C GLY A 184 -85.41 0.81 24.80
N LEU A 185 -84.77 -0.15 25.49
CA LEU A 185 -84.91 -0.88 26.80
C LEU A 185 -85.92 -2.04 26.83
N PHE A 186 -85.44 -3.30 26.87
CA PHE A 186 -85.70 -4.39 27.86
C PHE A 186 -85.26 -5.79 27.35
N GLY A 187 -84.87 -6.73 28.25
CA GLY A 187 -84.93 -8.20 27.99
C GLY A 187 -83.67 -9.07 28.22
N VAL A 188 -83.63 -9.81 29.34
CA VAL A 188 -82.73 -10.97 29.71
C VAL A 188 -83.35 -11.66 30.96
N PRO A 189 -82.94 -12.87 31.46
CA PRO A 189 -82.00 -13.90 30.98
C PRO A 189 -82.55 -15.37 31.12
N THR A 190 -81.71 -16.41 30.95
CA THR A 190 -81.68 -17.66 31.78
C THR A 190 -80.43 -18.52 31.52
N LEU A 191 -80.18 -19.58 32.34
CA LEU A 191 -78.96 -20.41 32.36
C LEU A 191 -79.23 -21.89 32.04
N SER A 192 -78.20 -22.69 31.71
CA SER A 192 -78.14 -24.14 32.02
C SER A 192 -76.71 -24.73 32.03
N THR A 193 -76.55 -25.93 32.61
CA THR A 193 -75.31 -26.51 33.18
C THR A 193 -74.79 -27.78 32.42
N HIS A 194 -73.54 -28.19 32.66
CA HIS A 194 -72.89 -29.46 32.19
C HIS A 194 -73.35 -30.72 33.00
N PRO A 195 -72.67 -31.92 33.04
CA PRO A 195 -71.69 -32.66 32.17
C PRO A 195 -72.11 -34.18 32.01
N PRO A 196 -71.30 -35.28 32.18
CA PRO A 196 -70.01 -35.78 31.61
C PRO A 196 -70.02 -37.24 30.99
N HIS A 197 -68.82 -37.74 30.58
CA HIS A 197 -68.41 -39.17 30.28
C HIS A 197 -68.75 -39.76 28.88
N THR A 198 -68.06 -40.79 28.30
CA THR A 198 -67.21 -41.88 28.89
C THR A 198 -66.10 -42.45 27.96
N ALA A 199 -65.02 -42.97 28.57
CA ALA A 199 -64.23 -44.19 28.25
C ALA A 199 -63.19 -44.30 27.08
N VAL A 200 -62.15 -45.11 27.39
CA VAL A 200 -60.96 -45.51 26.60
C VAL A 200 -61.18 -46.90 25.94
N PRO A 201 -60.36 -47.36 24.97
CA PRO A 201 -59.32 -48.36 25.32
C PRO A 201 -57.94 -48.21 24.60
N PRO A 202 -56.87 -48.89 25.05
CA PRO A 202 -55.47 -48.61 24.64
C PRO A 202 -54.73 -49.75 23.89
N ARG A 203 -53.54 -49.45 23.35
CA ARG A 203 -52.42 -50.39 23.10
C ARG A 203 -51.07 -49.64 23.09
N THR A 204 -50.29 -49.69 24.18
CA THR A 204 -49.14 -50.60 24.42
C THR A 204 -47.91 -50.33 23.55
N GLU A 205 -46.90 -49.69 24.16
CA GLU A 205 -45.49 -49.69 23.73
C GLU A 205 -44.85 -51.08 23.97
N HIS A 206 -43.75 -51.41 23.26
CA HIS A 206 -42.74 -52.34 23.78
C HIS A 206 -41.34 -52.08 23.17
N THR A 207 -40.55 -51.31 23.93
CA THR A 207 -39.22 -51.71 24.44
C THR A 207 -38.28 -52.51 23.53
N THR A 208 -37.15 -51.89 23.17
CA THR A 208 -35.92 -52.55 22.67
C THR A 208 -35.25 -53.42 23.74
N PRO A 209 -34.33 -54.32 23.33
CA PRO A 209 -32.98 -54.19 23.87
C PRO A 209 -31.88 -54.28 22.80
N ALA A 210 -30.69 -53.81 23.14
CA ALA A 210 -29.53 -53.76 22.24
C ALA A 210 -28.48 -54.84 22.56
N ALA A 211 -27.71 -55.26 21.57
CA ALA A 211 -26.37 -55.84 21.75
C ALA A 211 -25.50 -55.70 20.49
N SER A 212 -24.30 -55.17 20.67
CA SER A 212 -23.12 -55.31 19.79
C SER A 212 -21.92 -55.47 20.72
N PRO A 213 -20.83 -56.18 20.34
CA PRO A 213 -19.71 -55.48 19.69
C PRO A 213 -18.76 -56.36 18.82
N SER A 214 -17.70 -55.73 18.30
CA SER A 214 -16.40 -56.33 17.86
C SER A 214 -16.43 -57.23 16.60
N SER A 215 -15.79 -56.91 15.46
CA SER A 215 -14.38 -56.56 15.13
C SER A 215 -13.49 -57.78 14.84
N GLY A 216 -12.85 -57.81 13.66
CA GLY A 216 -11.88 -58.85 13.26
C GLY A 216 -11.60 -58.94 11.75
N TYR A 217 -10.47 -58.38 11.30
CA TYR A 217 -9.76 -58.72 10.04
C TYR A 217 -8.70 -59.82 10.34
N PRO A 218 -8.20 -60.64 9.39
CA PRO A 218 -7.35 -60.18 8.27
C PRO A 218 -7.47 -60.97 6.94
N ALA A 219 -6.57 -60.70 5.99
CA ALA A 219 -6.54 -61.23 4.62
C ALA A 219 -5.42 -62.28 4.37
N HIS A 220 -5.47 -63.00 3.25
CA HIS A 220 -4.36 -63.75 2.65
C HIS A 220 -4.40 -63.71 1.10
N LEU A 221 -3.33 -64.20 0.44
CA LEU A 221 -2.93 -63.88 -0.95
C LEU A 221 -2.71 -65.12 -1.84
N ALA A 222 -2.58 -64.86 -3.16
CA ALA A 222 -1.60 -65.42 -4.12
C ALA A 222 -2.06 -66.37 -5.28
N HIS A 223 -2.02 -65.84 -6.52
CA HIS A 223 -1.39 -66.37 -7.77
C HIS A 223 -1.82 -67.77 -8.34
N PRO A 224 -1.33 -68.23 -9.53
CA PRO A 224 -0.58 -67.61 -10.65
C PRO A 224 -1.35 -67.68 -12.02
N ALA A 225 -0.70 -67.95 -13.17
CA ALA A 225 -0.39 -66.91 -14.18
C ALA A 225 -0.12 -67.46 -15.62
N SER A 226 -0.17 -66.56 -16.62
CA SER A 226 0.52 -66.54 -17.94
C SER A 226 0.42 -67.67 -19.01
N ALA A 227 -0.19 -67.31 -20.17
CA ALA A 227 0.29 -67.54 -21.57
C ALA A 227 0.47 -69.00 -22.11
N PRO A 228 0.79 -69.27 -23.43
CA PRO A 228 0.95 -68.37 -24.59
C PRO A 228 0.27 -68.78 -25.95
N ALA A 229 0.23 -67.81 -26.87
CA ALA A 229 0.40 -67.82 -28.35
C ALA A 229 0.07 -69.01 -29.33
N GLN A 230 -0.25 -68.59 -30.57
CA GLN A 230 0.01 -69.17 -31.92
C GLN A 230 -1.14 -69.74 -32.80
N ALA A 231 -1.03 -69.34 -34.09
CA ALA A 231 -1.39 -70.02 -35.35
C ALA A 231 -2.87 -70.19 -35.79
N ALA A 232 -3.09 -69.92 -37.08
CA ALA A 232 -4.25 -70.30 -37.89
C ALA A 232 -3.92 -71.52 -38.79
N PRO A 233 -4.91 -72.13 -39.46
CA PRO A 233 -5.04 -71.86 -40.92
C PRO A 233 -6.49 -71.83 -41.46
N HIS A 234 -6.63 -71.59 -42.77
CA HIS A 234 -7.88 -71.49 -43.55
C HIS A 234 -8.53 -72.86 -43.87
N PRO A 235 -9.73 -72.91 -44.51
CA PRO A 235 -9.74 -72.95 -45.99
C PRO A 235 -10.90 -72.21 -46.73
N LEU A 236 -10.77 -72.29 -48.07
CA LEU A 236 -11.60 -71.93 -49.25
C LEU A 236 -13.10 -72.36 -49.20
N SER A 237 -14.03 -72.03 -50.12
CA SER A 237 -14.00 -71.38 -51.46
C SER A 237 -15.39 -70.86 -51.91
N GLU A 238 -15.45 -69.97 -52.94
CA GLU A 238 -16.46 -69.78 -54.05
C GLU A 238 -18.02 -69.85 -53.81
N VAL A 239 -18.95 -69.45 -54.71
CA VAL A 239 -18.95 -68.93 -56.11
C VAL A 239 -20.07 -67.85 -56.34
N ALA A 240 -19.86 -66.95 -57.32
CA ALA A 240 -20.84 -66.31 -58.25
C ALA A 240 -22.22 -65.72 -57.80
N SER A 241 -22.46 -64.43 -58.07
CA SER A 241 -23.37 -63.93 -59.16
C SER A 241 -23.69 -62.41 -59.11
N ILE A 242 -24.13 -61.87 -60.26
CA ILE A 242 -24.54 -60.47 -60.57
C ILE A 242 -26.08 -60.47 -60.91
N PRO A 243 -26.86 -59.35 -61.10
CA PRO A 243 -26.50 -58.16 -61.91
C PRO A 243 -27.11 -56.75 -61.59
N THR A 244 -26.47 -55.72 -62.16
CA THR A 244 -26.98 -54.43 -62.70
C THR A 244 -27.92 -53.46 -61.94
N ALA A 245 -27.51 -52.18 -61.86
CA ALA A 245 -28.23 -51.05 -62.50
C ALA A 245 -27.35 -49.78 -62.75
N SER A 246 -27.42 -49.24 -63.98
CA SER A 246 -27.01 -47.93 -64.56
C SER A 246 -26.44 -46.75 -63.73
N SER A 247 -25.42 -46.08 -64.31
CA SER A 247 -25.08 -44.64 -64.13
C SER A 247 -25.51 -43.81 -65.37
N PRO A 248 -25.43 -42.45 -65.38
CA PRO A 248 -24.20 -41.73 -65.79
C PRO A 248 -23.91 -40.45 -64.95
N ARG A 249 -22.75 -39.77 -64.90
CA ARG A 249 -21.41 -39.77 -65.59
C ARG A 249 -21.13 -38.54 -66.50
N THR A 250 -20.30 -37.62 -66.02
CA THR A 250 -19.52 -36.57 -66.74
C THR A 250 -18.31 -36.22 -65.84
N THR A 251 -17.13 -36.84 -65.99
CA THR A 251 -15.89 -36.33 -66.67
C THR A 251 -15.36 -34.99 -66.11
N ARG A 252 -14.04 -34.81 -65.84
CA ARG A 252 -12.86 -35.09 -66.69
C ARG A 252 -11.50 -35.11 -65.93
N ASN A 253 -10.73 -36.20 -66.07
CA ASN A 253 -9.25 -36.41 -66.13
C ASN A 253 -8.28 -35.53 -65.25
N LEU A 254 -7.42 -36.07 -64.35
CA LEU A 254 -6.18 -36.93 -64.49
C LEU A 254 -4.88 -36.14 -64.88
N PRO A 255 -3.63 -36.62 -64.58
CA PRO A 255 -3.07 -37.14 -63.30
C PRO A 255 -1.58 -36.69 -63.03
N PRO A 256 -0.94 -37.11 -61.92
CA PRO A 256 0.53 -37.01 -61.72
C PRO A 256 1.27 -38.38 -61.80
N PRO A 257 2.56 -38.44 -62.19
CA PRO A 257 3.39 -39.66 -62.19
C PRO A 257 4.40 -39.75 -61.02
N GLN A 258 4.87 -40.97 -60.73
CA GLN A 258 6.00 -41.30 -59.84
C GLN A 258 7.18 -41.86 -60.67
N ASN A 259 8.44 -41.75 -60.22
CA ASN A 259 9.26 -42.93 -59.82
C ASN A 259 10.79 -42.72 -59.58
N SER A 260 11.29 -43.48 -58.59
CA SER A 260 12.57 -44.24 -58.50
C SER A 260 13.97 -43.66 -58.84
N LEU A 261 14.83 -43.66 -57.81
CA LEU A 261 16.16 -44.34 -57.72
C LEU A 261 17.20 -44.27 -58.87
N SER A 262 18.41 -43.77 -58.57
CA SER A 262 19.73 -44.40 -58.86
C SER A 262 20.93 -43.63 -58.23
N VAL A 263 22.11 -44.28 -58.15
CA VAL A 263 23.32 -43.92 -57.36
C VAL A 263 24.57 -44.61 -58.00
N PRO A 264 25.86 -44.23 -57.78
CA PRO A 264 26.60 -42.95 -57.71
C PRO A 264 27.52 -42.79 -58.99
N PRO A 265 28.76 -42.20 -59.05
CA PRO A 265 29.96 -42.53 -58.24
C PRO A 265 31.00 -41.39 -57.91
N ALA A 266 32.05 -41.77 -57.16
CA ALA A 266 33.42 -41.21 -57.06
C ALA A 266 33.75 -39.97 -56.17
N SER A 267 34.88 -40.10 -55.45
CA SER A 267 35.58 -39.16 -54.55
C SER A 267 37.09 -39.09 -54.98
N PRO A 268 38.12 -38.67 -54.20
CA PRO A 268 38.27 -37.94 -52.92
C PRO A 268 39.31 -36.76 -53.08
N PRO A 269 40.27 -36.44 -52.16
CA PRO A 269 40.34 -36.39 -50.67
C PRO A 269 40.56 -34.93 -50.13
N THR A 270 40.62 -34.62 -48.82
CA THR A 270 41.84 -34.71 -47.95
C THR A 270 41.53 -34.24 -46.51
N PHE A 271 41.96 -35.05 -45.51
CA PHE A 271 42.27 -34.85 -44.05
C PHE A 271 42.18 -33.45 -43.38
N ALA A 272 42.09 -33.27 -42.05
CA ALA A 272 41.69 -34.03 -40.83
C ALA A 272 41.78 -33.02 -39.62
N SER A 273 41.27 -33.19 -38.39
CA SER A 273 41.32 -34.32 -37.44
C SER A 273 40.34 -34.15 -36.25
N SER A 274 40.04 -35.24 -35.53
CA SER A 274 39.32 -35.30 -34.23
C SER A 274 40.30 -35.76 -33.11
N PRO A 275 39.92 -36.26 -31.90
CA PRO A 275 38.65 -36.32 -31.15
C PRO A 275 38.70 -35.40 -29.89
N ALA A 276 37.93 -35.50 -28.79
CA ALA A 276 36.87 -36.39 -28.26
C ALA A 276 35.88 -35.54 -27.40
N SER A 277 34.89 -36.02 -26.63
CA SER A 277 34.42 -37.36 -26.23
C SER A 277 32.90 -37.34 -25.93
N SER A 278 32.35 -38.38 -25.27
CA SER A 278 30.89 -38.56 -25.02
C SER A 278 30.55 -38.77 -23.50
N PRO A 279 29.35 -39.21 -23.06
CA PRO A 279 28.43 -38.33 -22.32
C PRO A 279 27.92 -38.89 -20.96
N GLY A 280 27.01 -38.16 -20.29
CA GLY A 280 26.29 -38.65 -19.10
C GLY A 280 24.92 -37.98 -18.91
N LEU A 281 23.90 -38.77 -18.57
CA LEU A 281 22.51 -38.36 -18.33
C LEU A 281 21.89 -39.33 -17.29
N PHE A 282 21.33 -38.82 -16.19
CA PHE A 282 20.52 -39.45 -15.10
C PHE A 282 20.80 -38.60 -13.82
N GLU A 283 19.98 -38.45 -12.77
CA GLU A 283 18.51 -38.36 -12.53
C GLU A 283 18.32 -38.07 -11.01
N SER A 284 17.12 -37.73 -10.55
CA SER A 284 16.66 -37.75 -9.12
C SER A 284 17.26 -36.79 -8.08
N ALA A 285 16.52 -35.70 -7.84
CA ALA A 285 15.89 -35.31 -6.56
C ALA A 285 16.49 -35.71 -5.18
N ALA A 286 16.92 -34.70 -4.41
CA ALA A 286 16.72 -34.49 -2.96
C ALA A 286 17.11 -33.02 -2.64
N ALA A 287 16.38 -32.14 -1.94
CA ALA A 287 15.58 -32.19 -0.70
C ALA A 287 16.36 -31.74 0.57
N ALA A 288 16.09 -30.48 0.97
CA ALA A 288 16.16 -29.89 2.31
C ALA A 288 17.49 -29.38 2.93
N MET A 289 17.30 -28.41 3.85
CA MET A 289 18.14 -27.93 4.97
C MET A 289 19.05 -26.68 4.82
N LEU A 290 18.48 -25.56 5.28
CA LEU A 290 19.01 -24.58 6.27
C LEU A 290 20.08 -23.51 5.91
N VAL A 291 19.66 -22.25 6.12
CA VAL A 291 20.30 -21.19 6.94
C VAL A 291 21.74 -20.74 6.62
N ALA A 292 21.86 -19.51 6.12
CA ALA A 292 22.53 -18.41 6.84
C ALA A 292 22.18 -17.04 6.21
N SER A 293 21.92 -16.02 7.04
CA SER A 293 22.13 -14.61 6.66
C SER A 293 23.60 -14.23 6.92
N PRO A 294 24.07 -13.10 6.38
CA PRO A 294 24.22 -11.98 7.32
C PRO A 294 23.67 -10.65 6.77
N SER A 295 23.41 -9.73 7.69
CA SER A 295 23.13 -8.32 7.42
C SER A 295 24.39 -7.56 7.03
N ASP A 296 24.26 -6.42 6.35
CA ASP A 296 25.00 -5.22 6.76
C ASP A 296 24.25 -3.92 6.40
N SER A 297 24.82 -2.77 6.77
CA SER A 297 24.06 -1.57 7.16
C SER A 297 24.54 -0.28 6.47
N SER A 298 23.61 0.53 5.97
CA SER A 298 23.72 1.98 5.82
C SER A 298 22.30 2.55 5.94
N ILE A 299 21.98 3.56 6.75
CA ILE A 299 22.64 4.84 7.06
C ILE A 299 22.75 5.74 5.82
N VAL A 300 21.67 6.48 5.57
CA VAL A 300 21.67 7.73 4.81
C VAL A 300 20.95 8.77 5.68
N LEU A 301 21.60 9.93 5.86
CA LEU A 301 21.09 11.06 6.64
C LEU A 301 20.75 12.22 5.69
N SER A 302 19.47 12.56 5.59
CA SER A 302 18.95 13.90 5.22
C SER A 302 17.63 14.07 5.99
N ALA A 303 17.37 15.06 6.85
CA ALA A 303 17.72 16.48 6.88
C ALA A 303 16.86 17.33 5.92
N GLN A 304 15.65 17.71 6.36
CA GLN A 304 14.97 18.90 5.85
C GLN A 304 14.06 19.58 6.91
N GLU A 305 14.49 20.79 7.29
CA GLU A 305 13.72 22.00 7.62
C GLU A 305 12.62 22.01 8.71
N VAL A 306 12.80 22.94 9.66
CA VAL A 306 11.77 23.50 10.56
C VAL A 306 11.86 25.04 10.44
N PRO A 307 10.75 25.80 10.45
CA PRO A 307 10.79 27.23 10.11
C PRO A 307 11.51 28.10 11.15
N THR A 308 12.23 29.12 10.66
CA THR A 308 12.79 30.20 11.49
C THR A 308 11.80 31.37 11.54
N ASP A 309 11.42 31.81 12.75
CA ASP A 309 10.64 33.04 12.96
C ASP A 309 11.57 34.20 13.39
N VAL A 310 11.14 35.45 13.18
CA VAL A 310 12.04 36.63 13.16
C VAL A 310 11.55 37.77 14.05
N ALA A 311 12.08 37.84 15.27
CA ALA A 311 12.13 39.00 16.18
C ALA A 311 13.02 38.64 17.40
N GLU A 312 13.73 39.54 18.10
CA GLU A 312 14.03 40.95 17.85
C GLU A 312 15.39 41.31 18.51
N GLU A 313 15.91 42.51 18.26
CA GLU A 313 17.23 42.99 18.71
C GLU A 313 17.13 43.81 20.02
N GLU A 314 17.94 43.52 21.04
CA GLU A 314 18.58 44.60 21.84
C GLU A 314 19.80 44.14 22.69
N GLN A 315 20.45 45.10 23.36
CA GLN A 315 21.84 45.05 23.79
C GLN A 315 22.02 44.94 25.31
N SER A 316 23.08 44.25 25.78
CA SER A 316 23.79 44.68 27.01
C SER A 316 25.18 44.06 27.21
N MET A 317 26.01 44.77 27.98
CA MET A 317 27.41 44.43 28.25
C MET A 317 27.62 43.78 29.63
N ARG A 318 28.72 42.99 29.74
CA ARG A 318 29.74 42.95 30.83
C ARG A 318 29.96 41.63 31.59
N ARG A 319 31.26 41.37 31.79
CA ARG A 319 31.94 40.76 32.97
C ARG A 319 32.04 39.22 33.06
N ALA A 320 33.20 38.81 33.58
CA ALA A 320 33.61 37.48 34.03
C ALA A 320 34.00 37.57 35.55
N PRO A 321 34.59 36.56 36.25
CA PRO A 321 35.09 35.24 35.82
C PRO A 321 34.66 34.04 36.75
N PRO A 322 35.48 33.06 37.24
CA PRO A 322 35.17 31.60 37.22
C PRO A 322 35.04 30.95 38.63
N PRO A 323 34.97 29.59 38.79
CA PRO A 323 36.21 28.83 39.11
C PRO A 323 36.28 27.28 38.77
N SER A 324 37.50 26.81 38.51
CA SER A 324 38.16 25.55 39.01
C SER A 324 37.69 24.09 38.74
N ALA A 325 38.72 23.22 38.57
CA ALA A 325 38.86 21.79 38.97
C ALA A 325 38.18 20.66 38.15
N ALA A 326 38.72 19.42 38.04
CA ALA A 326 40.09 18.85 38.25
C ALA A 326 40.18 17.35 37.81
N THR A 327 41.41 16.77 37.75
CA THR A 327 41.73 15.30 37.76
C THR A 327 41.51 14.57 36.39
N THR A 328 42.31 13.61 35.88
CA THR A 328 43.08 12.47 36.48
C THR A 328 44.35 12.07 35.65
N VAL A 329 45.18 11.16 36.19
CA VAL A 329 46.49 10.59 35.70
C VAL A 329 46.31 9.15 35.10
N PRO A 330 47.32 8.30 34.69
CA PRO A 330 48.78 8.26 34.99
C PRO A 330 49.83 7.86 33.90
N GLU A 331 51.12 8.11 34.22
CA GLU A 331 52.37 7.34 33.92
C GLU A 331 52.90 7.12 32.46
N THR A 332 54.21 6.92 32.21
CA THR A 332 55.33 6.48 33.08
C THR A 332 56.75 7.03 32.73
N HIS A 333 57.63 7.08 33.75
CA HIS A 333 59.13 7.07 33.75
C HIS A 333 59.98 8.36 33.53
N LEU A 334 61.23 8.27 34.06
CA LEU A 334 62.25 9.30 34.41
C LEU A 334 63.68 8.71 34.11
N PRO A 335 64.86 9.29 34.48
CA PRO A 335 65.25 10.58 35.08
C PRO A 335 66.28 11.36 34.19
N VAL A 336 67.07 12.40 34.53
CA VAL A 336 67.70 12.99 35.76
C VAL A 336 67.81 14.52 35.53
N SER A 337 67.14 15.40 36.29
CA SER A 337 67.61 16.14 37.49
C SER A 337 68.84 17.06 37.27
N ASP A 338 68.77 18.40 37.36
CA ASP A 338 68.45 19.31 38.51
C ASP A 338 69.72 19.72 39.33
N ILE A 339 69.83 20.87 40.03
CA ILE A 339 68.83 21.89 40.41
C ILE A 339 69.43 23.32 40.54
N GLN A 340 68.56 24.32 40.76
CA GLN A 340 68.86 25.75 41.00
C GLN A 340 69.47 26.05 42.39
N SER A 341 69.96 27.27 42.63
CA SER A 341 69.92 27.90 43.98
C SER A 341 70.08 29.43 43.99
N ARG A 342 69.79 30.05 45.14
CA ARG A 342 69.57 31.49 45.39
C ARG A 342 70.16 31.87 46.78
N THR A 343 69.93 33.12 47.21
CA THR A 343 69.95 33.68 48.60
C THR A 343 71.30 33.96 49.30
N GLU A 344 71.57 35.27 49.44
CA GLU A 344 71.75 36.04 50.70
C GLU A 344 72.79 35.64 51.79
N ALA A 345 73.84 36.48 51.88
CA ALA A 345 74.28 37.28 53.04
C ALA A 345 74.61 36.66 54.44
N LEU A 346 75.83 36.97 54.92
CA LEU A 346 76.36 37.21 56.30
C LEU A 346 77.90 37.35 56.14
N GLN A 347 78.74 38.22 56.76
CA GLN A 347 78.74 39.09 57.95
C GLN A 347 79.24 38.47 59.28
N MET A 348 80.58 38.41 59.44
CA MET A 348 81.44 38.59 60.64
C MET A 348 82.84 38.98 60.11
N SER A 349 83.67 39.90 60.61
CA SER A 349 84.07 40.42 61.94
C SER A 349 85.25 39.67 62.60
N ASP A 350 86.22 40.47 63.07
CA ASP A 350 87.36 40.13 63.96
C ASP A 350 88.45 39.19 63.38
N GLY A 351 89.76 39.34 63.65
CA GLY A 351 90.50 40.39 64.39
C GLY A 351 91.99 40.03 64.60
N ASP A 352 92.66 40.78 65.49
CA ASP A 352 93.91 40.47 66.23
C ASP A 352 95.34 40.62 65.61
N ALA A 353 96.33 40.77 66.50
CA ALA A 353 97.82 40.78 66.35
C ALA A 353 98.46 41.67 65.23
N HIS A 354 99.18 42.77 65.46
CA HIS A 354 99.97 43.31 66.60
C HIS A 354 101.40 42.73 66.82
N GLU A 355 102.37 43.66 66.95
CA GLU A 355 103.75 43.58 67.50
C GLU A 355 104.85 42.63 66.96
N LYS A 356 105.88 43.27 66.36
CA LYS A 356 107.35 43.17 66.60
C LYS A 356 108.02 44.18 65.65
N GLU A 357 108.61 45.30 66.07
CA GLU A 357 109.54 45.64 67.17
C GLU A 357 111.00 45.17 66.93
N ALA A 358 111.92 46.15 67.06
CA ALA A 358 113.37 46.05 67.24
C ALA A 358 114.23 45.32 66.18
N ALA A 359 114.76 46.10 65.22
CA ALA A 359 116.03 45.81 64.53
C ALA A 359 116.80 47.11 64.18
N VAL A 360 117.47 47.67 65.20
CA VAL A 360 118.70 48.49 65.15
C VAL A 360 118.95 49.36 63.90
N LEU A 361 118.79 50.68 64.07
CA LEU A 361 119.57 51.68 63.35
C LEU A 361 121.02 51.66 63.87
N GLU A 362 121.91 50.95 63.17
CA GLU A 362 123.29 51.39 63.05
C GLU A 362 123.40 52.13 61.72
N GLU A 363 123.89 53.37 61.75
CA GLU A 363 124.48 53.99 60.57
C GLU A 363 125.94 53.54 60.46
N PRO A 364 126.31 52.64 59.53
CA PRO A 364 127.56 52.86 58.83
C PRO A 364 127.42 54.17 58.05
N LEU A 365 128.47 55.00 58.06
CA LEU A 365 128.55 56.20 57.21
C LEU A 365 128.64 55.77 55.73
N ARG A 366 127.50 55.47 55.11
CA ARG A 366 127.38 55.33 53.65
C ARG A 366 127.89 56.62 53.02
N THR A 367 128.86 56.52 52.11
CA THR A 367 129.42 57.71 51.46
C THR A 367 128.37 58.33 50.56
N ALA A 368 128.49 59.64 50.28
CA ALA A 368 127.55 60.35 49.40
C ALA A 368 127.52 59.82 47.95
N GLU A 369 128.41 58.88 47.60
CA GLU A 369 128.42 58.13 46.35
C GLU A 369 127.39 56.98 46.38
N GLU A 370 127.24 56.27 47.51
CA GLU A 370 126.33 55.11 47.63
C GLU A 370 124.85 55.54 47.55
N GLU A 371 124.48 56.66 48.19
CA GLU A 371 123.17 57.28 47.99
C GLU A 371 122.93 57.81 46.55
N ALA A 372 124.00 58.12 45.81
CA ALA A 372 123.89 58.57 44.42
C ALA A 372 123.73 57.39 43.46
N GLU A 373 124.29 56.23 43.79
CA GLU A 373 124.11 54.97 43.06
C GLU A 373 122.71 54.37 43.31
N ASP A 374 122.24 54.31 44.57
CA ASP A 374 120.87 53.87 44.90
C ASP A 374 119.82 54.74 44.17
N ARG A 375 120.01 56.07 44.11
CA ARG A 375 119.09 56.97 43.35
C ARG A 375 119.13 56.72 41.84
N ARG A 376 120.29 56.40 41.26
CA ARG A 376 120.41 56.08 39.83
C ARG A 376 119.76 54.75 39.49
N LEU A 377 119.92 53.73 40.34
CA LEU A 377 119.23 52.45 40.19
C LEU A 377 117.71 52.63 40.23
N ILE A 378 117.18 53.47 41.12
CA ILE A 378 115.75 53.79 41.19
C ILE A 378 115.29 54.57 39.95
N GLU A 379 116.10 55.52 39.44
CA GLU A 379 115.77 56.29 38.24
C GLU A 379 115.79 55.41 36.97
N GLU A 380 116.80 54.53 36.81
CA GLU A 380 116.91 53.55 35.74
C GLU A 380 115.79 52.49 35.80
N GLU A 381 115.41 52.01 37.00
CA GLU A 381 114.26 51.11 37.17
C GLU A 381 112.94 51.79 36.84
N LEU A 382 112.77 53.08 37.17
CA LEU A 382 111.58 53.86 36.80
C LEU A 382 111.51 54.16 35.28
N GLU A 383 112.64 54.44 34.63
CA GLU A 383 112.68 54.57 33.16
C GLU A 383 112.40 53.23 32.48
N ARG A 384 113.03 52.14 32.92
CA ARG A 384 112.77 50.79 32.42
C ARG A 384 111.29 50.42 32.59
N ARG A 385 110.71 50.68 33.77
CA ARG A 385 109.28 50.44 34.05
C ARG A 385 108.37 51.29 33.16
N ARG A 386 108.73 52.55 32.86
CA ARG A 386 107.98 53.38 31.91
C ARG A 386 108.02 52.81 30.50
N VAL A 387 109.16 52.35 30.02
CA VAL A 387 109.28 51.70 28.70
C VAL A 387 108.48 50.40 28.68
N GLU A 388 108.52 49.60 29.74
CA GLU A 388 107.73 48.36 29.87
C GLU A 388 106.22 48.63 29.96
N GLU A 389 105.78 49.69 30.64
CA GLU A 389 104.39 50.13 30.71
C GLU A 389 103.89 50.74 29.38
N GLU A 390 104.72 51.51 28.69
CA GLU A 390 104.42 52.06 27.36
C GLU A 390 104.35 50.95 26.30
N GLU A 391 105.27 49.97 26.33
CA GLU A 391 105.23 48.84 25.42
C GLU A 391 104.04 47.90 25.71
N ALA A 392 103.74 47.62 26.99
CA ALA A 392 102.55 46.86 27.38
C ALA A 392 101.27 47.58 26.93
N ARG A 393 101.20 48.91 27.07
CA ARG A 393 100.08 49.71 26.58
C ARG A 393 99.98 49.71 25.04
N ARG A 394 101.10 49.69 24.33
CA ARG A 394 101.10 49.58 22.86
C ARG A 394 100.61 48.21 22.41
N ARG A 395 101.10 47.12 23.01
CA ARG A 395 100.62 45.75 22.73
C ARG A 395 99.13 45.59 23.05
N ALA A 396 98.66 46.13 24.18
CA ALA A 396 97.24 46.10 24.52
C ALA A 396 96.36 46.89 23.52
N ALA A 397 96.86 47.99 22.96
CA ALA A 397 96.17 48.73 21.91
C ALA A 397 96.20 48.00 20.55
N GLU A 398 97.33 47.37 20.22
CA GLU A 398 97.47 46.49 19.04
C GLU A 398 96.50 45.30 19.13
N GLU A 399 96.39 44.64 20.29
CA GLU A 399 95.42 43.56 20.57
C GLU A 399 93.95 44.05 20.54
N GLU A 400 93.66 45.26 21.08
CA GLU A 400 92.32 45.86 21.03
C GLU A 400 91.89 46.23 19.60
N GLU A 401 92.83 46.64 18.74
CA GLU A 401 92.59 46.90 17.32
C GLU A 401 92.40 45.61 16.52
N GLU A 402 93.22 44.57 16.73
CA GLU A 402 93.02 43.26 16.10
C GLU A 402 91.67 42.61 16.51
N LEU A 403 91.28 42.70 17.78
CA LEU A 403 89.99 42.19 18.25
C LEU A 403 88.81 42.92 17.59
N ARG A 404 88.89 44.25 17.45
CA ARG A 404 87.87 45.04 16.72
C ARG A 404 87.80 44.68 15.24
N ALA A 405 88.94 44.50 14.58
CA ALA A 405 88.97 44.09 13.17
C ALA A 405 88.34 42.71 12.96
N GLN A 406 88.62 41.75 13.85
CA GLN A 406 88.00 40.42 13.84
C GLN A 406 86.49 40.47 14.15
N GLU A 407 86.04 41.35 15.05
CA GLU A 407 84.62 41.54 15.34
C GLU A 407 83.88 42.18 14.17
N GLU A 408 84.46 43.20 13.50
CA GLU A 408 83.88 43.83 12.31
C GLU A 408 83.83 42.84 11.12
N GLU A 409 84.88 42.06 10.88
CA GLU A 409 84.88 41.02 9.84
C GLU A 409 83.81 39.95 10.10
N ARG A 410 83.69 39.47 11.34
CA ARG A 410 82.64 38.53 11.74
C ARG A 410 81.24 39.10 11.54
N LEU A 411 80.99 40.34 11.99
CA LEU A 411 79.70 41.00 11.85
C LEU A 411 79.33 41.21 10.38
N ARG A 412 80.31 41.53 9.53
CA ARG A 412 80.14 41.64 8.07
C ARG A 412 79.78 40.30 7.42
N LEU A 413 80.48 39.22 7.78
CA LEU A 413 80.18 37.86 7.30
C LEU A 413 78.81 37.38 7.76
N GLU A 414 78.41 37.69 9.00
CA GLU A 414 77.09 37.37 9.53
C GLU A 414 75.98 38.14 8.81
N ALA A 415 76.14 39.44 8.58
CA ALA A 415 75.21 40.26 7.82
C ALA A 415 75.11 39.85 6.33
N GLU A 416 76.21 39.40 5.71
CA GLU A 416 76.19 38.86 4.35
C GLU A 416 75.45 37.51 4.29
N ALA A 417 75.70 36.62 5.25
CA ALA A 417 74.99 35.36 5.38
C ALA A 417 73.48 35.54 5.67
N GLU A 418 73.11 36.53 6.50
CA GLU A 418 71.70 36.86 6.75
C GLU A 418 71.01 37.35 5.47
N ARG A 419 71.66 38.24 4.70
CA ARG A 419 71.11 38.72 3.43
C ARG A 419 70.91 37.61 2.40
N VAL A 420 71.82 36.64 2.31
CA VAL A 420 71.66 35.47 1.45
C VAL A 420 70.46 34.63 1.89
N ARG A 421 70.28 34.38 3.19
CA ARG A 421 69.10 33.66 3.72
C ARG A 421 67.80 34.40 3.44
N GLN A 422 67.75 35.71 3.63
CA GLN A 422 66.55 36.53 3.33
C GLN A 422 66.22 36.53 1.83
N GLU A 423 67.21 36.44 0.94
CA GLU A 423 66.98 36.34 -0.51
C GLU A 423 66.49 34.93 -0.92
N GLU A 424 67.08 33.87 -0.34
CA GLU A 424 66.64 32.48 -0.53
C GLU A 424 65.22 32.25 -0.01
N GLU A 425 64.90 32.74 1.19
CA GLU A 425 63.56 32.69 1.79
C GLU A 425 62.52 33.41 0.92
N ARG A 426 62.85 34.59 0.38
CA ARG A 426 61.98 35.33 -0.54
C ARG A 426 61.73 34.57 -1.85
N ARG A 427 62.76 33.92 -2.40
CA ARG A 427 62.61 33.09 -3.61
C ARG A 427 61.75 31.87 -3.36
N LEU A 428 61.95 31.17 -2.23
CA LEU A 428 61.11 30.05 -1.81
C LEU A 428 59.66 30.48 -1.56
N ALA A 429 59.43 31.65 -0.96
CA ALA A 429 58.08 32.20 -0.73
C ALA A 429 57.38 32.60 -2.04
N GLU A 430 58.11 33.14 -3.02
CA GLU A 430 57.55 33.46 -4.34
C GLU A 430 57.26 32.19 -5.17
N GLU A 431 58.17 31.21 -5.16
CA GLU A 431 57.97 29.91 -5.81
C GLU A 431 56.78 29.16 -5.18
N ALA A 432 56.65 29.16 -3.85
CA ALA A 432 55.49 28.59 -3.15
C ALA A 432 54.18 29.31 -3.49
N ARG A 433 54.19 30.65 -3.63
CA ARG A 433 53.01 31.43 -4.04
C ARG A 433 52.56 31.07 -5.45
N ILE A 434 53.49 30.93 -6.39
CA ILE A 434 53.21 30.53 -7.78
C ILE A 434 52.67 29.09 -7.81
N ALA A 435 53.30 28.15 -7.11
CA ALA A 435 52.83 26.77 -7.02
C ALA A 435 51.44 26.64 -6.36
N GLU A 436 51.11 27.52 -5.39
CA GLU A 436 49.76 27.58 -4.82
C GLU A 436 48.74 28.16 -5.82
N GLU A 437 49.10 29.20 -6.58
CA GLU A 437 48.25 29.80 -7.61
C GLU A 437 47.97 28.82 -8.75
N GLU A 438 48.98 28.10 -9.25
CA GLU A 438 48.81 27.02 -10.25
C GLU A 438 47.91 25.90 -9.73
N ARG A 439 48.11 25.43 -8.49
CA ARG A 439 47.24 24.40 -7.88
C ARG A 439 45.79 24.86 -7.76
N ARG A 440 45.55 26.11 -7.34
CA ARG A 440 44.19 26.67 -7.26
C ARG A 440 43.54 26.79 -8.65
N ALA A 441 44.31 27.12 -9.68
CA ALA A 441 43.83 27.18 -11.06
C ALA A 441 43.53 25.78 -11.65
N GLU A 442 44.33 24.76 -11.31
CA GLU A 442 44.05 23.36 -11.68
C GLU A 442 42.81 22.84 -10.95
N GLU A 443 42.68 23.10 -9.65
CA GLU A 443 41.52 22.73 -8.84
C GLU A 443 40.22 23.38 -9.34
N GLN A 444 40.26 24.67 -9.70
CA GLN A 444 39.13 25.36 -10.34
C GLN A 444 38.74 24.72 -11.67
N ARG A 445 39.71 24.43 -12.56
CA ARG A 445 39.42 23.79 -13.84
C ARG A 445 38.84 22.38 -13.70
N LEU A 446 39.28 21.62 -12.70
CA LEU A 446 38.73 20.31 -12.38
C LEU A 446 37.31 20.41 -11.80
N ALA A 447 37.04 21.43 -10.99
CA ALA A 447 35.69 21.72 -10.48
C ALA A 447 34.72 22.13 -11.61
N ASP A 448 35.13 23.03 -12.50
CA ASP A 448 34.36 23.44 -13.68
C ASP A 448 34.04 22.24 -14.60
N GLU A 449 35.01 21.34 -14.82
CA GLU A 449 34.81 20.13 -15.62
C GLU A 449 33.87 19.13 -14.93
N ALA A 450 33.98 18.96 -13.62
CA ALA A 450 33.08 18.10 -12.83
C ALA A 450 31.64 18.65 -12.74
N GLU A 451 31.46 19.97 -12.65
CA GLU A 451 30.14 20.61 -12.71
C GLU A 451 29.50 20.42 -14.10
N ARG A 452 30.26 20.66 -15.18
CA ARG A 452 29.78 20.44 -16.54
C ARG A 452 29.41 18.98 -16.81
N LEU A 453 30.18 18.02 -16.27
CA LEU A 453 29.87 16.59 -16.39
C LEU A 453 28.56 16.24 -15.65
N ARG A 454 28.36 16.77 -14.44
CA ARG A 454 27.12 16.59 -13.65
C ARG A 454 25.89 17.16 -14.37
N LEU A 455 26.01 18.37 -14.93
CA LEU A 455 24.93 18.99 -15.68
C LEU A 455 24.57 18.20 -16.95
N GLU A 456 25.55 17.60 -17.64
CA GLU A 456 25.28 16.72 -18.78
C GLU A 456 24.63 15.39 -18.34
N GLU A 457 25.05 14.81 -17.21
CA GLU A 457 24.43 13.62 -16.63
C GLU A 457 22.97 13.88 -16.23
N GLU A 458 22.68 15.01 -15.56
CA GLU A 458 21.33 15.44 -15.19
C GLU A 458 20.45 15.71 -16.42
N GLU A 459 20.99 16.33 -17.47
CA GLU A 459 20.23 16.53 -18.72
C GLU A 459 19.91 15.19 -19.41
N ARG A 460 20.81 14.19 -19.33
CA ARG A 460 20.60 12.84 -19.86
C ARG A 460 19.57 12.05 -19.04
N THR A 461 19.60 12.10 -17.71
CA THR A 461 18.59 11.43 -16.88
C THR A 461 17.22 12.07 -17.07
N ARG A 462 17.13 13.41 -17.08
CA ARG A 462 15.85 14.11 -17.32
C ARG A 462 15.26 13.78 -18.69
N LYS A 463 16.07 13.70 -19.75
CA LYS A 463 15.63 13.25 -21.08
C LYS A 463 15.13 11.80 -21.07
N ALA A 464 15.82 10.88 -20.39
CA ALA A 464 15.38 9.49 -20.28
C ALA A 464 14.06 9.35 -19.48
N GLU A 465 13.86 10.16 -18.44
CA GLU A 465 12.59 10.22 -17.70
C GLU A 465 11.45 10.84 -18.53
N GLU A 466 11.71 11.91 -19.29
CA GLU A 466 10.77 12.51 -20.24
C GLU A 466 10.34 11.50 -21.32
N GLU A 467 11.29 10.77 -21.94
CA GLU A 467 11.01 9.72 -22.92
C GLU A 467 10.24 8.53 -22.32
N MET A 468 10.64 8.05 -21.14
CA MET A 468 9.94 6.97 -20.45
C MET A 468 8.50 7.37 -20.08
N ARG A 469 8.30 8.62 -19.63
CA ARG A 469 6.96 9.17 -19.34
C ARG A 469 6.09 9.22 -20.59
N LEU A 470 6.62 9.71 -21.71
CA LEU A 470 5.92 9.74 -23.00
C LEU A 470 5.58 8.33 -23.51
N LEU A 471 6.46 7.34 -23.30
CA LEU A 471 6.18 5.94 -23.64
C LEU A 471 5.03 5.36 -22.81
N ILE A 472 5.01 5.62 -21.50
CA ILE A 472 3.93 5.20 -20.59
C ILE A 472 2.60 5.88 -20.96
N GLU A 473 2.63 7.17 -21.29
CA GLU A 473 1.44 7.91 -21.72
C GLU A 473 0.89 7.38 -23.06
N ARG A 474 1.77 7.12 -24.04
CA ARG A 474 1.41 6.47 -25.31
C ARG A 474 0.77 5.09 -25.09
N GLN A 475 1.35 4.24 -24.24
CA GLN A 475 0.77 2.93 -23.93
C GLN A 475 -0.61 3.03 -23.27
N ARG A 476 -0.84 4.04 -22.41
CA ARG A 476 -2.15 4.29 -21.80
C ARG A 476 -3.19 4.72 -22.84
N LEU A 477 -2.83 5.62 -23.75
CA LEU A 477 -3.72 6.07 -24.84
C LEU A 477 -4.03 4.93 -25.83
N GLU A 478 -3.02 4.15 -26.24
CA GLU A 478 -3.21 2.99 -27.12
C GLU A 478 -4.11 1.92 -26.47
N LYS A 479 -3.92 1.68 -25.16
CA LYS A 479 -4.80 0.79 -24.38
C LYS A 479 -6.24 1.33 -24.30
N GLN A 480 -6.43 2.62 -23.99
CA GLN A 480 -7.76 3.23 -23.89
C GLN A 480 -8.51 3.17 -25.23
N LEU A 481 -7.84 3.50 -26.34
CA LEU A 481 -8.43 3.43 -27.68
C LEU A 481 -8.84 2.00 -28.04
N ARG A 482 -8.03 1.00 -27.67
CA ARG A 482 -8.35 -0.42 -27.85
C ARG A 482 -9.51 -0.89 -26.97
N GLU A 483 -9.60 -0.42 -25.73
CA GLU A 483 -10.72 -0.72 -24.82
C GLU A 483 -12.03 -0.05 -25.30
N GLU A 484 -11.96 1.17 -25.85
CA GLU A 484 -13.10 1.85 -26.48
C GLU A 484 -13.55 1.13 -27.76
N GLU A 485 -12.62 0.73 -28.63
CA GLU A 485 -12.95 -0.02 -29.85
C GLU A 485 -13.60 -1.37 -29.49
N GLU A 486 -13.05 -2.12 -28.53
CA GLU A 486 -13.64 -3.39 -28.11
C GLU A 486 -15.02 -3.17 -27.45
N ALA A 487 -15.20 -2.14 -26.63
CA ALA A 487 -16.51 -1.79 -26.08
C ALA A 487 -17.54 -1.50 -27.18
N ARG A 488 -17.15 -0.72 -28.21
CA ARG A 488 -17.99 -0.41 -29.37
C ARG A 488 -18.29 -1.65 -30.23
N GLN A 489 -17.33 -2.56 -30.41
CA GLN A 489 -17.55 -3.83 -31.10
C GLN A 489 -18.51 -4.74 -30.31
N ARG A 490 -18.36 -4.84 -28.99
CA ARG A 490 -19.27 -5.58 -28.09
C ARG A 490 -20.69 -5.00 -28.11
N GLU A 491 -20.84 -3.67 -28.11
CA GLU A 491 -22.15 -3.02 -28.23
C GLU A 491 -22.80 -3.31 -29.59
N GLN A 492 -22.05 -3.17 -30.71
CA GLN A 492 -22.57 -3.52 -32.03
C GLN A 492 -22.95 -4.99 -32.17
N ALA A 493 -22.18 -5.90 -31.57
CA ALA A 493 -22.52 -7.32 -31.53
C ALA A 493 -23.84 -7.57 -30.76
N ARG A 494 -24.00 -6.96 -29.57
CA ARG A 494 -25.23 -7.04 -28.77
C ARG A 494 -26.44 -6.47 -29.50
N LEU A 495 -26.28 -5.35 -30.22
CA LEU A 495 -27.35 -4.75 -31.03
C LEU A 495 -27.74 -5.65 -32.21
N ARG A 496 -26.77 -6.27 -32.89
CA ARG A 496 -27.03 -7.26 -33.95
C ARG A 496 -27.74 -8.50 -33.42
N GLU A 497 -27.34 -9.03 -32.26
CA GLU A 497 -28.00 -10.18 -31.63
C GLU A 497 -29.47 -9.87 -31.28
N ILE A 498 -29.75 -8.70 -30.71
CA ILE A 498 -31.11 -8.25 -30.43
C ILE A 498 -31.94 -8.11 -31.72
N GLU A 499 -31.36 -7.58 -32.79
CA GLU A 499 -32.04 -7.40 -34.07
C GLU A 499 -32.28 -8.75 -34.80
N GLU A 500 -31.30 -9.65 -34.80
CA GLU A 500 -31.49 -11.03 -35.27
C GLU A 500 -32.57 -11.75 -34.46
N ARG A 501 -32.63 -11.56 -33.12
CA ARG A 501 -33.66 -12.16 -32.28
C ARG A 501 -35.06 -11.67 -32.68
N LYS A 502 -35.24 -10.37 -32.92
CA LYS A 502 -36.50 -9.82 -33.44
C LYS A 502 -36.87 -10.39 -34.81
N GLN A 503 -35.91 -10.49 -35.72
CA GLN A 503 -36.15 -11.03 -37.06
C GLN A 503 -36.55 -12.51 -37.01
N ARG A 504 -35.95 -13.31 -36.12
CA ARG A 504 -36.37 -14.70 -35.86
C ARG A 504 -37.79 -14.77 -35.28
N LEU A 505 -38.17 -13.87 -34.37
CA LEU A 505 -39.53 -13.76 -33.83
C LEU A 505 -40.55 -13.44 -34.93
N VAL A 506 -40.25 -12.48 -35.81
CA VAL A 506 -41.13 -12.13 -36.96
C VAL A 506 -41.26 -13.29 -37.94
N GLN A 507 -40.16 -13.96 -38.31
CA GLN A 507 -40.20 -15.14 -39.19
C GLN A 507 -41.01 -16.29 -38.59
N ALA A 508 -40.86 -16.56 -37.30
CA ALA A 508 -41.65 -17.58 -36.59
C ALA A 508 -43.15 -17.21 -36.52
N ARG A 509 -43.46 -15.93 -36.31
CA ARG A 509 -44.83 -15.40 -36.33
C ARG A 509 -45.50 -15.59 -37.70
N ASP A 510 -44.82 -15.16 -38.76
CA ASP A 510 -45.37 -15.11 -40.12
C ASP A 510 -45.49 -16.52 -40.75
N SER A 511 -44.70 -17.48 -40.27
CA SER A 511 -44.84 -18.91 -40.59
C SER A 511 -45.85 -19.66 -39.70
N GLY A 512 -46.49 -18.99 -38.74
CA GLY A 512 -47.45 -19.60 -37.80
C GLY A 512 -46.82 -20.53 -36.75
N GLY A 513 -45.50 -20.51 -36.61
CA GLY A 513 -44.75 -21.32 -35.65
C GLY A 513 -44.80 -20.78 -34.21
N VAL A 514 -44.14 -21.51 -33.31
CA VAL A 514 -43.85 -21.03 -31.95
C VAL A 514 -42.68 -20.06 -32.02
N MET A 515 -42.93 -18.81 -31.62
CA MET A 515 -41.97 -17.71 -31.60
C MET A 515 -41.04 -17.79 -30.39
N LEU A 516 -41.60 -18.16 -29.22
CA LEU A 516 -40.89 -18.30 -27.97
C LEU A 516 -41.63 -19.28 -27.06
N SER A 517 -40.91 -20.11 -26.32
CA SER A 517 -41.47 -20.99 -25.29
C SER A 517 -40.56 -21.05 -24.07
N GLY A 518 -41.09 -21.50 -22.93
CA GLY A 518 -40.36 -21.64 -21.68
C GLY A 518 -41.28 -21.75 -20.47
N THR A 519 -40.79 -21.46 -19.27
CA THR A 519 -41.64 -21.36 -18.07
C THR A 519 -41.65 -19.96 -17.48
N VAL A 520 -42.83 -19.46 -17.12
CA VAL A 520 -43.06 -18.17 -16.47
C VAL A 520 -43.91 -18.36 -15.21
N ASN A 521 -43.80 -17.45 -14.24
CA ASN A 521 -44.74 -17.40 -13.11
C ASN A 521 -45.87 -16.43 -13.47
N VAL A 522 -47.12 -16.87 -13.36
CA VAL A 522 -48.30 -16.10 -13.76
C VAL A 522 -49.39 -16.13 -12.68
N GLN A 523 -50.07 -15.01 -12.51
CA GLN A 523 -51.25 -14.79 -11.67
C GLN A 523 -52.32 -14.15 -12.56
N GLY A 524 -53.54 -14.72 -12.59
CA GLY A 524 -54.58 -14.38 -13.57
C GLY A 524 -55.66 -15.46 -13.61
N GLY A 525 -56.59 -15.36 -14.57
CA GLY A 525 -57.69 -16.32 -14.72
C GLY A 525 -58.53 -16.47 -13.44
N GLY A 526 -58.91 -15.35 -12.83
CA GLY A 526 -59.62 -15.29 -11.55
C GLY A 526 -58.83 -15.79 -10.32
N SER A 527 -57.53 -16.06 -10.44
CA SER A 527 -56.76 -16.72 -9.38
C SER A 527 -55.63 -15.86 -8.82
N MET A 528 -55.79 -15.43 -7.56
CA MET A 528 -54.83 -14.61 -6.77
C MET A 528 -53.57 -15.36 -6.31
N LEU A 529 -53.20 -16.47 -6.97
CA LEU A 529 -52.04 -17.29 -6.61
C LEU A 529 -51.10 -17.41 -7.81
N TRP A 530 -49.86 -16.98 -7.62
CA TRP A 530 -48.76 -17.21 -8.56
C TRP A 530 -48.60 -18.71 -8.85
N LYS A 531 -48.65 -19.08 -10.13
CA LYS A 531 -48.45 -20.44 -10.61
C LYS A 531 -47.35 -20.42 -11.66
N ARG A 532 -46.35 -21.30 -11.50
CA ARG A 532 -45.41 -21.58 -12.60
C ARG A 532 -46.17 -22.32 -13.70
N ARG A 533 -46.12 -21.79 -14.92
CA ARG A 533 -46.71 -22.37 -16.14
C ARG A 533 -45.63 -22.53 -17.20
N PHE A 534 -45.77 -23.54 -18.04
CA PHE A 534 -45.09 -23.53 -19.34
C PHE A 534 -45.90 -22.66 -20.31
N PHE A 535 -45.27 -22.03 -21.29
CA PHE A 535 -45.95 -21.16 -22.25
C PHE A 535 -45.41 -21.35 -23.67
N GLN A 536 -46.23 -21.00 -24.65
CA GLN A 536 -45.83 -20.80 -26.04
C GLN A 536 -46.42 -19.47 -26.55
N VAL A 537 -45.58 -18.64 -27.16
CA VAL A 537 -46.01 -17.46 -27.94
C VAL A 537 -46.06 -17.86 -29.41
N ARG A 538 -47.16 -17.55 -30.09
CA ARG A 538 -47.39 -17.76 -31.52
C ARG A 538 -47.94 -16.49 -32.16
N GLY A 539 -48.03 -16.44 -33.49
CA GLY A 539 -48.75 -15.38 -34.20
C GLY A 539 -50.26 -15.29 -33.92
N SER A 540 -50.82 -16.27 -33.19
CA SER A 540 -52.18 -16.26 -32.64
C SER A 540 -52.28 -15.56 -31.27
N GLY A 541 -51.23 -15.58 -30.44
CA GLY A 541 -51.29 -15.11 -29.05
C GLY A 541 -50.33 -15.87 -28.11
N LEU A 542 -50.72 -15.95 -26.83
CA LEU A 542 -50.02 -16.62 -25.75
C LEU A 542 -50.83 -17.81 -25.23
N GLU A 543 -50.28 -19.01 -25.36
CA GLU A 543 -50.84 -20.26 -24.84
C GLU A 543 -50.14 -20.64 -23.53
N LEU A 544 -50.90 -20.97 -22.48
CA LEU A 544 -50.36 -21.37 -21.17
C LEU A 544 -50.70 -22.83 -20.86
N PHE A 545 -49.70 -23.58 -20.42
CA PHE A 545 -49.75 -25.03 -20.21
C PHE A 545 -49.37 -25.39 -18.76
N LYS A 546 -49.85 -26.54 -18.29
CA LYS A 546 -49.58 -27.05 -16.94
C LYS A 546 -48.08 -27.30 -16.72
N GLY A 547 -47.40 -27.80 -17.74
CA GLY A 547 -45.95 -28.02 -17.83
C GLY A 547 -45.56 -28.36 -19.27
N GLU A 548 -44.26 -28.50 -19.53
CA GLU A 548 -43.72 -28.76 -20.88
C GLU A 548 -44.18 -30.10 -21.47
N ALA A 549 -44.40 -31.12 -20.63
CA ALA A 549 -44.94 -32.42 -21.05
C ALA A 549 -46.47 -32.42 -21.28
N ASP A 550 -47.18 -31.35 -20.86
CA ASP A 550 -48.63 -31.18 -21.06
C ASP A 550 -48.92 -30.24 -22.27
N ALA A 551 -47.97 -30.06 -23.20
CA ALA A 551 -47.99 -29.04 -24.25
C ALA A 551 -49.03 -29.25 -25.39
N ASP A 552 -49.73 -30.38 -25.40
CA ASP A 552 -50.80 -30.67 -26.37
C ASP A 552 -52.16 -30.07 -25.97
N GLN A 553 -52.32 -29.66 -24.71
CA GLN A 553 -53.57 -29.11 -24.19
C GLN A 553 -53.33 -27.80 -23.42
N PRO A 554 -53.58 -26.63 -24.03
CA PRO A 554 -53.50 -25.37 -23.31
C PRO A 554 -54.55 -25.34 -22.20
N LEU A 555 -54.12 -24.90 -21.01
CA LEU A 555 -55.02 -24.57 -19.89
C LEU A 555 -55.75 -23.24 -20.12
N ASP A 556 -55.10 -22.35 -20.87
CA ASP A 556 -55.48 -20.96 -21.05
C ASP A 556 -54.89 -20.46 -22.37
N THR A 557 -55.53 -19.50 -23.03
CA THR A 557 -55.12 -18.99 -24.35
C THR A 557 -55.54 -17.54 -24.51
N VAL A 558 -54.57 -16.64 -24.37
CA VAL A 558 -54.73 -15.21 -24.52
C VAL A 558 -54.45 -14.83 -25.98
N ALA A 559 -55.50 -14.56 -26.74
CA ALA A 559 -55.38 -14.15 -28.14
C ALA A 559 -54.64 -12.80 -28.27
N GLY A 560 -53.73 -12.69 -29.25
CA GLY A 560 -52.82 -11.55 -29.37
C GLY A 560 -53.52 -10.21 -29.68
N ASP A 561 -54.73 -10.26 -30.23
CA ASP A 561 -55.62 -9.13 -30.51
C ASP A 561 -56.59 -8.79 -29.37
N HIS A 562 -56.67 -9.64 -28.32
CA HIS A 562 -57.33 -9.32 -27.06
C HIS A 562 -56.41 -8.56 -26.08
N ILE A 563 -55.08 -8.61 -26.27
CA ILE A 563 -54.13 -7.85 -25.44
C ILE A 563 -54.22 -6.37 -25.80
N VAL A 564 -54.69 -5.53 -24.88
CA VAL A 564 -54.82 -4.07 -25.08
C VAL A 564 -53.55 -3.35 -24.65
N LYS A 565 -52.93 -3.77 -23.55
CA LYS A 565 -51.79 -3.08 -22.95
C LYS A 565 -50.83 -4.06 -22.26
N ILE A 566 -49.54 -3.83 -22.43
CA ILE A 566 -48.48 -4.38 -21.57
C ILE A 566 -48.01 -3.25 -20.65
N THR A 567 -48.08 -3.45 -19.34
CA THR A 567 -47.55 -2.52 -18.33
C THR A 567 -46.33 -3.16 -17.66
N ASP A 568 -45.16 -2.54 -17.78
CA ASP A 568 -43.94 -3.05 -17.14
C ASP A 568 -43.90 -2.70 -15.65
N ASN A 569 -43.38 -3.62 -14.83
CA ASN A 569 -43.20 -3.54 -13.38
C ASN A 569 -44.38 -2.87 -12.62
N PRO A 570 -45.61 -3.43 -12.72
CA PRO A 570 -46.81 -2.89 -12.07
C PRO A 570 -46.67 -2.89 -10.54
N GLU A 571 -47.10 -1.80 -9.89
CA GLU A 571 -47.05 -1.62 -8.44
C GLU A 571 -47.75 -2.76 -7.68
N GLU A 572 -48.87 -3.23 -8.22
CA GLU A 572 -49.68 -4.35 -7.71
C GLU A 572 -48.91 -5.67 -7.56
N ALA A 573 -47.88 -5.91 -8.38
CA ALA A 573 -47.13 -7.17 -8.32
C ALA A 573 -46.17 -7.23 -7.13
N LEU A 574 -45.57 -6.08 -6.76
CA LEU A 574 -44.47 -5.96 -5.78
C LEU A 574 -43.27 -6.90 -6.02
N VAL A 575 -43.15 -7.49 -7.21
CA VAL A 575 -42.11 -8.46 -7.60
C VAL A 575 -41.24 -7.87 -8.72
N PRO A 576 -39.90 -7.87 -8.57
CA PRO A 576 -38.99 -7.43 -9.63
C PRO A 576 -39.16 -8.20 -10.93
N HIS A 577 -38.90 -7.53 -12.06
CA HIS A 577 -39.02 -8.11 -13.41
C HIS A 577 -40.42 -8.67 -13.71
N SER A 578 -41.45 -8.08 -13.11
CA SER A 578 -42.85 -8.38 -13.40
C SER A 578 -43.40 -7.52 -14.55
N PHE A 579 -44.49 -7.96 -15.18
CA PHE A 579 -45.30 -7.17 -16.10
C PHE A 579 -46.77 -7.59 -16.04
N LYS A 580 -47.68 -6.68 -16.38
CA LYS A 580 -49.13 -6.94 -16.49
C LYS A 580 -49.56 -6.90 -17.96
N LEU A 581 -50.33 -7.90 -18.40
CA LEU A 581 -51.17 -7.83 -19.58
C LEU A 581 -52.58 -7.43 -19.14
N THR A 582 -53.13 -6.37 -19.73
CA THR A 582 -54.54 -5.98 -19.60
C THR A 582 -55.25 -6.34 -20.90
N LEU A 583 -56.33 -7.09 -20.81
CA LEU A 583 -57.12 -7.57 -21.95
C LEU A 583 -58.28 -6.63 -22.30
N ARG A 584 -58.95 -6.88 -23.43
CA ARG A 584 -60.12 -6.11 -23.88
C ARG A 584 -61.33 -6.24 -22.95
N ASP A 585 -61.45 -7.38 -22.28
CA ASP A 585 -62.58 -7.74 -21.42
C ASP A 585 -62.33 -7.30 -19.94
N ASP A 586 -61.45 -6.32 -19.73
CA ASP A 586 -60.88 -5.85 -18.45
C ASP A 586 -60.19 -6.93 -17.58
N ASP A 587 -60.11 -8.17 -18.05
CA ASP A 587 -59.32 -9.25 -17.44
C ASP A 587 -57.81 -8.93 -17.45
N GLU A 588 -57.10 -9.32 -16.38
CA GLU A 588 -55.69 -9.03 -16.21
C GLU A 588 -54.83 -10.25 -15.84
N TYR A 589 -53.64 -10.31 -16.43
CA TYR A 589 -52.64 -11.35 -16.20
C TYR A 589 -51.31 -10.70 -15.79
N LEU A 590 -50.91 -10.97 -14.56
CA LEU A 590 -49.62 -10.59 -13.98
C LEU A 590 -48.61 -11.72 -14.24
N PHE A 591 -47.40 -11.37 -14.67
CA PHE A 591 -46.29 -12.29 -14.93
C PHE A 591 -45.03 -11.82 -14.22
N TYR A 592 -44.11 -12.73 -13.87
CA TYR A 592 -42.73 -12.38 -13.50
C TYR A 592 -41.69 -13.45 -13.85
N TYR A 593 -40.45 -12.99 -13.94
CA TYR A 593 -39.23 -13.81 -14.09
C TYR A 593 -38.22 -13.53 -12.98
N ASN A 594 -37.21 -14.40 -12.88
CA ASN A 594 -36.07 -14.18 -12.00
C ASN A 594 -35.03 -13.22 -12.61
N THR A 595 -35.10 -12.96 -13.92
CA THR A 595 -34.18 -12.06 -14.63
C THR A 595 -34.92 -11.06 -15.53
N GLU A 596 -34.32 -9.88 -15.72
CA GLU A 596 -34.82 -8.88 -16.66
C GLU A 596 -34.75 -9.35 -18.12
N GLU A 597 -33.78 -10.20 -18.46
CA GLU A 597 -33.60 -10.71 -19.81
C GLU A 597 -34.74 -11.63 -20.24
N GLU A 598 -35.17 -12.56 -19.38
CA GLU A 598 -36.29 -13.45 -19.68
C GLU A 598 -37.60 -12.66 -19.82
N LYS A 599 -37.83 -11.70 -18.90
CA LYS A 599 -38.94 -10.74 -18.98
C LYS A 599 -38.95 -10.01 -20.32
N SER A 600 -37.82 -9.44 -20.71
CA SER A 600 -37.68 -8.67 -21.94
C SER A 600 -37.88 -9.54 -23.19
N ARG A 601 -37.39 -10.79 -23.19
CA ARG A 601 -37.60 -11.74 -24.29
C ARG A 601 -39.10 -12.08 -24.46
N LEU A 602 -39.83 -12.33 -23.37
CA LEU A 602 -41.28 -12.59 -23.45
C LEU A 602 -42.07 -11.35 -23.86
N VAL A 603 -41.81 -10.18 -23.27
CA VAL A 603 -42.47 -8.92 -23.63
C VAL A 603 -42.20 -8.54 -25.10
N GLU A 604 -40.99 -8.79 -25.61
CA GLU A 604 -40.65 -8.58 -27.03
C GLU A 604 -41.42 -9.54 -27.96
N ALA A 605 -41.51 -10.83 -27.61
CA ALA A 605 -42.28 -11.81 -28.37
C ALA A 605 -43.79 -11.47 -28.39
N LEU A 606 -44.36 -11.05 -27.27
CA LEU A 606 -45.76 -10.63 -27.17
C LEU A 606 -46.02 -9.36 -28.00
N ASN A 607 -45.16 -8.34 -27.92
CA ASN A 607 -45.25 -7.15 -28.77
C ASN A 607 -45.16 -7.50 -30.27
N CYS A 608 -44.36 -8.51 -30.64
CA CYS A 608 -44.25 -8.98 -32.02
C CYS A 608 -45.53 -9.69 -32.50
N ALA A 609 -46.20 -10.44 -31.61
CA ALA A 609 -47.47 -11.11 -31.90
C ALA A 609 -48.67 -10.14 -31.99
N MET A 610 -48.68 -9.08 -31.16
CA MET A 610 -49.73 -8.03 -31.18
C MET A 610 -49.71 -7.19 -32.48
N ARG A 611 -48.55 -6.99 -33.10
CA ARG A 611 -48.37 -6.15 -34.31
C ARG A 611 -48.68 -6.91 -35.61
N ARG A 612 -49.94 -7.23 -35.84
CA ARG A 612 -50.42 -7.67 -37.18
C ARG A 612 -50.48 -6.50 -38.15
#